data_AF-A0A958YRC3-F1
#
_entry.id   AF-A0A958YRC3-F1
#
_cell.length_a   1.000
_cell.length_b   1.000
_cell.length_c   1.000
_cell.angle_alpha   90.00
_cell.angle_beta   90.00
_cell.angle_gamma   90.00
#
_symmetry.space_group_name_H-M   'P 1'
#
loop_
_entity.id
_entity.type
_entity.pdbx_description
1 polymer ?
#
loop_
_entity_poly.entity_id
_entity_poly.type
_entity_poly.pdbx_seq_one_letter_code
_entity_poly.pdbx_strand_id
1 'polypeptide(L)'
;MKTKFLAIVFFAFFLGACSKDDGSSQLERTTKLLAHVDSDFLNVDVDYNDNHTVQKIAAEDLIINFQYRNGRISTLQIQYDGPNSIAYTYLFGYDGDGKINQMTDSDMSVYEITYNETENSYEYNLDEDEVVTVRLTADDEIAKFTRIRPNYEINSEYFYDEENKGPFENTNAVAPHMLLAVPDPLIAFIVTSFTKKPLGRYEEGNNIFNFRNVYDEGGFLISRIYNDFGDDPTTDVFEYAEF
;
A
#
# COMPACT_ATOMS: atom_id res chain seq x y z
N MET A 1 65.42 -11.34 -54.24
CA MET A 1 64.75 -12.22 -55.21
C MET A 1 64.03 -13.31 -54.42
N LYS A 2 62.69 -13.37 -54.52
CA LYS A 2 61.73 -14.42 -54.12
C LYS A 2 61.64 -14.80 -52.62
N THR A 3 60.54 -14.56 -51.89
CA THR A 3 59.15 -15.09 -51.91
C THR A 3 58.93 -16.19 -50.83
N LYS A 4 58.16 -15.82 -49.78
CA LYS A 4 57.10 -16.52 -49.00
C LYS A 4 57.27 -17.97 -48.49
N PHE A 5 56.99 -18.20 -47.20
CA PHE A 5 55.76 -18.81 -46.59
C PHE A 5 55.95 -18.89 -45.05
N LEU A 6 55.08 -18.30 -44.21
CA LEU A 6 53.92 -18.89 -43.46
C LEU A 6 54.34 -20.05 -42.52
N ALA A 7 53.95 -20.19 -41.24
CA ALA A 7 52.68 -19.90 -40.56
C ALA A 7 52.90 -19.74 -39.02
N ILE A 8 52.28 -18.74 -38.37
CA ILE A 8 51.10 -18.84 -37.47
C ILE A 8 51.21 -19.90 -36.36
N VAL A 9 51.38 -19.45 -35.10
CA VAL A 9 50.45 -19.74 -33.98
C VAL A 9 50.35 -18.48 -33.12
N PHE A 10 49.10 -18.14 -32.82
CA PHE A 10 48.58 -16.90 -32.28
C PHE A 10 48.30 -17.04 -30.78
N PHE A 11 48.55 -15.98 -30.01
CA PHE A 11 47.87 -15.58 -28.75
C PHE A 11 47.89 -16.53 -27.55
N ALA A 12 47.86 -16.11 -26.29
CA ALA A 12 48.04 -14.84 -25.59
C ALA A 12 47.83 -15.20 -24.11
N PHE A 13 48.42 -14.43 -23.20
CA PHE A 13 47.76 -13.72 -22.10
C PHE A 13 48.79 -13.45 -21.00
N PHE A 14 49.25 -12.21 -21.00
CA PHE A 14 50.00 -11.59 -19.93
C PHE A 14 49.08 -11.31 -18.74
N LEU A 15 49.66 -11.48 -17.56
CA LEU A 15 49.18 -11.18 -16.23
C LEU A 15 48.78 -9.70 -16.06
N GLY A 16 47.77 -9.44 -15.23
CA GLY A 16 47.46 -8.11 -14.72
C GLY A 16 46.50 -8.19 -13.55
N ALA A 17 46.98 -7.81 -12.37
CA ALA A 17 46.26 -7.75 -11.11
C ALA A 17 45.05 -6.81 -11.16
N CYS A 18 43.97 -7.21 -10.49
CA CYS A 18 43.02 -6.28 -9.89
C CYS A 18 42.68 -6.74 -8.46
N SER A 19 42.61 -5.73 -7.61
CA SER A 19 42.42 -5.77 -6.17
C SER A 19 41.18 -6.56 -5.74
N LYS A 20 41.32 -7.23 -4.60
CA LYS A 20 40.21 -7.51 -3.70
C LYS A 20 39.61 -6.18 -3.24
N ASP A 21 38.51 -5.81 -3.85
CA ASP A 21 37.46 -4.99 -3.25
C ASP A 21 36.14 -5.40 -3.91
N ASP A 22 35.02 -5.08 -3.27
CA ASP A 22 33.65 -5.48 -3.59
C ASP A 22 33.14 -6.70 -2.81
N GLY A 23 33.28 -6.60 -1.48
CA GLY A 23 32.23 -7.09 -0.60
C GLY A 23 30.95 -6.25 -0.76
N SER A 24 30.30 -6.32 -1.92
CA SER A 24 28.90 -5.93 -2.03
C SER A 24 28.06 -7.16 -1.69
N SER A 25 27.81 -7.36 -0.39
CA SER A 25 26.59 -8.07 0.00
C SER A 25 25.43 -7.15 -0.38
N GLN A 26 25.04 -7.18 -1.66
CA GLN A 26 23.68 -6.83 -2.02
C GLN A 26 22.84 -7.84 -1.25
N LEU A 27 22.29 -7.41 -0.09
CA LEU A 27 21.18 -8.10 0.53
C LEU A 27 20.16 -8.30 -0.57
N GLU A 28 19.95 -9.54 -1.00
CA GLU A 28 18.84 -9.84 -1.90
C GLU A 28 17.59 -9.27 -1.23
N ARG A 29 16.95 -8.33 -1.91
CA ARG A 29 15.61 -7.89 -1.50
C ARG A 29 14.72 -9.10 -1.74
N THR A 30 14.54 -9.93 -0.72
CA THR A 30 13.54 -10.99 -0.72
C THR A 30 12.20 -10.32 -1.03
N THR A 31 11.64 -10.65 -2.19
CA THR A 31 10.34 -10.14 -2.60
C THR A 31 9.31 -10.96 -1.86
N LYS A 32 8.64 -10.33 -0.89
CA LYS A 32 7.52 -10.90 -0.16
C LYS A 32 6.28 -10.08 -0.49
N LEU A 33 5.22 -10.75 -0.93
CA LEU A 33 3.91 -10.13 -1.13
C LEU A 33 2.95 -10.72 -0.09
N LEU A 34 2.19 -9.87 0.58
CA LEU A 34 1.22 -10.29 1.58
C LEU A 34 0.18 -11.20 0.93
N ALA A 35 0.05 -12.44 1.37
CA ALA A 35 -0.97 -13.34 0.86
C ALA A 35 -2.22 -13.31 1.75
N HIS A 36 -2.02 -13.28 3.07
CA HIS A 36 -3.10 -13.44 4.03
C HIS A 36 -2.86 -12.65 5.33
N VAL A 37 -3.93 -12.15 5.94
CA VAL A 37 -3.96 -11.65 7.33
C VAL A 37 -5.00 -12.45 8.10
N ASP A 38 -4.55 -13.12 9.16
CA ASP A 38 -5.42 -13.82 10.13
C ASP A 38 -5.53 -12.96 11.40
N SER A 39 -6.75 -12.69 11.83
CA SER A 39 -7.09 -11.90 13.01
C SER A 39 -8.38 -12.43 13.64
N ASP A 40 -8.56 -12.19 14.94
CA ASP A 40 -9.75 -12.62 15.68
C ASP A 40 -11.07 -12.07 15.11
N PHE A 41 -10.99 -10.98 14.34
CA PHE A 41 -12.15 -10.23 13.83
C PHE A 41 -12.29 -10.24 12.32
N LEU A 42 -11.23 -10.57 11.58
CA LEU A 42 -11.23 -10.45 10.13
C LEU A 42 -10.10 -11.28 9.51
N ASN A 43 -10.47 -12.12 8.55
CA ASN A 43 -9.52 -12.83 7.70
C ASN A 43 -9.45 -12.14 6.34
N VAL A 44 -8.24 -11.86 5.85
CA VAL A 44 -8.03 -11.07 4.62
C VAL A 44 -7.13 -11.82 3.66
N ASP A 45 -7.59 -12.06 2.45
CA ASP A 45 -6.79 -12.56 1.34
C ASP A 45 -6.44 -11.43 0.37
N VAL A 46 -5.21 -11.45 -0.16
CA VAL A 46 -4.74 -10.49 -1.17
C VAL A 46 -4.23 -11.23 -2.40
N ASP A 47 -4.86 -10.93 -3.54
CA ASP A 47 -4.48 -11.46 -4.84
C ASP A 47 -3.71 -10.40 -5.64
N TYR A 48 -2.72 -10.85 -6.41
CA TYR A 48 -1.90 -10.01 -7.28
C TYR A 48 -2.00 -10.46 -8.73
N ASN A 49 -1.78 -9.52 -9.65
CA ASN A 49 -1.56 -9.87 -11.06
C ASN A 49 -0.09 -10.22 -11.34
N ASP A 50 0.22 -10.60 -12.59
CA ASP A 50 1.55 -11.02 -13.05
C ASP A 50 2.66 -9.97 -12.82
N ASN A 51 2.31 -8.69 -12.62
CA ASN A 51 3.27 -7.62 -12.33
C ASN A 51 3.41 -7.35 -10.82
N HIS A 52 2.92 -8.24 -9.96
CA HIS A 52 2.93 -8.12 -8.50
C HIS A 52 2.17 -6.89 -7.97
N THR A 53 1.19 -6.40 -8.72
CA THR A 53 0.29 -5.32 -8.28
C THR A 53 -1.02 -5.90 -7.78
N VAL A 54 -1.57 -5.31 -6.72
CA VAL A 54 -2.77 -5.81 -6.04
C VAL A 54 -3.94 -5.79 -7.01
N GLN A 55 -4.54 -6.95 -7.24
CA GLN A 55 -5.71 -7.09 -8.09
C GLN A 55 -6.99 -7.17 -7.28
N LYS A 56 -6.95 -7.82 -6.12
CA LYS A 56 -8.11 -8.05 -5.28
C LYS A 56 -7.72 -8.17 -3.82
N ILE A 57 -8.57 -7.64 -2.95
CA ILE A 57 -8.56 -7.87 -1.51
C ILE A 57 -9.91 -8.47 -1.16
N ALA A 58 -9.93 -9.59 -0.44
CA ALA A 58 -11.14 -10.22 0.05
C ALA A 58 -11.07 -10.35 1.56
N ALA A 59 -12.14 -9.97 2.26
CA ALA A 59 -12.22 -10.11 3.70
C ALA A 59 -13.65 -10.50 4.10
N GLU A 60 -13.86 -11.77 4.43
CA GLU A 60 -15.19 -12.35 4.71
C GLU A 60 -16.21 -12.00 3.61
N ASP A 61 -17.19 -11.16 3.92
CA ASP A 61 -18.25 -10.69 3.03
C ASP A 61 -17.85 -9.44 2.22
N LEU A 62 -16.59 -8.97 2.27
CA LEU A 62 -16.11 -7.81 1.54
C LEU A 62 -15.15 -8.22 0.42
N ILE A 63 -15.37 -7.74 -0.80
CA ILE A 63 -14.45 -7.90 -1.92
C ILE A 63 -14.14 -6.53 -2.52
N ILE A 64 -12.85 -6.21 -2.63
CA ILE A 64 -12.36 -4.99 -3.27
C ILE A 64 -11.52 -5.39 -4.48
N ASN A 65 -11.99 -5.05 -5.68
CA ASN A 65 -11.29 -5.31 -6.93
C ASN A 65 -10.67 -4.04 -7.49
N PHE A 66 -9.45 -4.16 -8.00
CA PHE A 66 -8.69 -3.08 -8.59
C PHE A 66 -8.51 -3.33 -10.08
N GLN A 67 -8.81 -2.33 -10.90
CA GLN A 67 -8.48 -2.33 -12.32
C GLN A 67 -7.54 -1.18 -12.64
N TYR A 68 -6.66 -1.43 -13.60
CA TYR A 68 -5.57 -0.52 -13.93
C TYR A 68 -5.64 -0.05 -15.36
N ARG A 69 -5.31 1.23 -15.56
CA ARG A 69 -5.07 1.83 -16.87
C ARG A 69 -3.74 2.55 -16.84
N ASN A 70 -2.85 2.21 -17.78
CA ASN A 70 -1.50 2.79 -17.85
C ASN A 70 -0.73 2.68 -16.52
N GLY A 71 -0.87 1.55 -15.81
CA GLY A 71 -0.18 1.29 -14.55
C GLY A 71 -0.75 2.02 -13.32
N ARG A 72 -1.89 2.69 -13.44
CA ARG A 72 -2.57 3.39 -12.33
C ARG A 72 -3.95 2.79 -12.09
N ILE A 73 -4.43 2.83 -10.85
CA ILE A 73 -5.78 2.37 -10.50
C ILE A 73 -6.80 3.26 -11.23
N SER A 74 -7.50 2.71 -12.21
CA SER A 74 -8.56 3.42 -12.93
C SER A 74 -9.93 3.15 -12.33
N THR A 75 -10.08 1.99 -11.70
CA THR A 75 -11.36 1.55 -11.14
C THR A 75 -11.13 0.80 -9.85
N LEU A 76 -11.94 1.10 -8.85
CA LEU A 76 -12.04 0.36 -7.60
C LEU A 76 -13.49 -0.08 -7.44
N GLN A 77 -13.70 -1.38 -7.25
CA GLN A 77 -15.03 -1.96 -7.11
C GLN A 77 -15.14 -2.63 -5.75
N ILE A 78 -16.06 -2.17 -4.92
CA ILE A 78 -16.31 -2.68 -3.57
C ILE A 78 -17.63 -3.44 -3.60
N GLN A 79 -17.59 -4.72 -3.28
CA GLN A 79 -18.75 -5.58 -3.20
C GLN A 79 -18.89 -6.12 -1.78
N TYR A 80 -20.11 -6.02 -1.24
CA TYR A 80 -20.49 -6.73 -0.03
C TYR A 80 -21.30 -7.98 -0.43
N ASP A 81 -20.82 -9.17 -0.09
CA ASP A 81 -21.53 -10.43 -0.27
C ASP A 81 -22.62 -10.58 0.80
N GLY A 82 -23.78 -11.05 0.36
CA GLY A 82 -24.97 -11.16 1.21
C GLY A 82 -26.26 -11.17 0.40
N PRO A 83 -27.41 -11.44 1.03
CA PRO A 83 -28.71 -11.56 0.34
C PRO A 83 -29.17 -10.28 -0.37
N ASN A 84 -28.52 -9.14 -0.10
CA ASN A 84 -28.72 -7.86 -0.78
C ASN A 84 -27.38 -7.30 -1.26
N SER A 85 -26.58 -8.09 -1.98
CA SER A 85 -25.23 -7.68 -2.42
C SER A 85 -25.25 -6.31 -3.10
N ILE A 86 -24.55 -5.34 -2.52
CA ILE A 86 -24.36 -4.01 -3.10
C ILE A 86 -22.93 -3.95 -3.63
N ALA A 87 -22.79 -3.52 -4.88
CA ALA A 87 -21.51 -3.25 -5.51
C ALA A 87 -21.39 -1.76 -5.80
N TYR A 88 -20.43 -1.11 -5.15
CA TYR A 88 -20.03 0.26 -5.41
C TYR A 88 -18.87 0.25 -6.40
N THR A 89 -18.90 1.14 -7.40
CA THR A 89 -17.83 1.27 -8.38
C THR A 89 -17.35 2.70 -8.39
N TYR A 90 -16.05 2.88 -8.23
CA TYR A 90 -15.40 4.17 -8.24
C TYR A 90 -14.43 4.25 -9.41
N LEU A 91 -14.51 5.31 -10.20
CA LEU A 91 -13.61 5.60 -11.31
C LEU A 91 -12.68 6.74 -10.91
N PHE A 92 -11.39 6.61 -11.21
CA PHE A 92 -10.39 7.63 -10.87
C PHE A 92 -9.83 8.33 -12.10
N GLY A 93 -9.80 9.65 -12.04
CA GLY A 93 -9.10 10.54 -12.96
C GLY A 93 -7.76 11.00 -12.38
N TYR A 94 -6.83 11.34 -13.27
CA TYR A 94 -5.51 11.84 -12.92
C TYR A 94 -5.17 13.08 -13.72
N ASP A 95 -4.41 13.99 -13.11
CA ASP A 95 -3.81 15.13 -13.80
C ASP A 95 -2.55 14.75 -14.61
N GLY A 96 -1.93 15.76 -15.23
CA GLY A 96 -0.73 15.59 -16.04
C GLY A 96 0.51 15.12 -15.25
N ASP A 97 0.54 15.41 -13.95
CA ASP A 97 1.63 15.05 -13.03
C ASP A 97 1.37 13.68 -12.36
N GLY A 98 0.19 13.11 -12.58
CA GLY A 98 -0.20 11.78 -12.13
C GLY A 98 -0.81 11.73 -10.75
N LYS A 99 -1.27 12.87 -10.23
CA LYS A 99 -2.04 12.96 -8.99
C LYS A 99 -3.52 12.73 -9.27
N ILE A 100 -4.22 12.14 -8.32
CA ILE A 100 -5.67 11.92 -8.43
C ILE A 100 -6.35 13.29 -8.42
N ASN A 101 -7.14 13.58 -9.44
CA ASN A 101 -7.85 14.86 -9.54
C ASN A 101 -9.36 14.72 -9.66
N GLN A 102 -9.86 13.49 -9.81
CA GLN A 102 -11.28 13.23 -9.96
C GLN A 102 -11.63 11.83 -9.47
N MET A 103 -12.80 11.70 -8.85
CA MET A 103 -13.44 10.42 -8.55
C MET A 103 -14.88 10.45 -9.03
N THR A 104 -15.38 9.35 -9.61
CA THR A 104 -16.80 9.18 -9.95
C THR A 104 -17.34 7.96 -9.25
N ASP A 105 -18.45 8.08 -8.53
CA ASP A 105 -19.08 6.96 -7.81
C ASP A 105 -20.06 6.15 -8.68
N SER A 106 -20.70 5.15 -8.07
CA SER A 106 -21.68 4.28 -8.74
C SER A 106 -22.95 5.00 -9.18
N ASP A 107 -23.27 6.13 -8.56
CA ASP A 107 -24.43 6.96 -8.89
C ASP A 107 -24.09 8.01 -9.95
N MET A 108 -22.89 7.94 -10.53
CA MET A 108 -22.34 8.88 -11.51
C MET A 108 -22.12 10.30 -10.96
N SER A 109 -22.06 10.44 -9.63
CA SER A 109 -21.64 11.68 -8.99
C SER A 109 -20.14 11.89 -9.23
N VAL A 110 -19.76 13.09 -9.66
CA VAL A 110 -18.37 13.44 -9.95
C VAL A 110 -17.84 14.34 -8.84
N TYR A 111 -16.75 13.91 -8.23
CA TYR A 111 -16.02 14.61 -7.18
C TYR A 111 -14.70 15.11 -7.73
N GLU A 112 -14.52 16.43 -7.76
CA GLU A 112 -13.24 17.05 -8.10
C GLU A 112 -12.33 16.99 -6.86
N ILE A 113 -11.15 16.40 -7.04
CA ILE A 113 -10.18 16.21 -5.96
C ILE A 113 -9.04 17.20 -6.18
N THR A 114 -8.75 18.00 -5.17
CA THR A 114 -7.61 18.94 -5.19
C THR A 114 -6.42 18.29 -4.50
N TYR A 115 -5.26 18.33 -5.16
CA TYR A 115 -3.99 17.92 -4.56
C TYR A 115 -3.19 19.15 -4.11
N ASN A 116 -2.77 19.17 -2.84
CA ASN A 116 -1.92 20.20 -2.27
C ASN A 116 -0.48 19.66 -2.14
N GLU A 117 0.41 20.16 -3.00
CA GLU A 117 1.82 19.74 -3.02
C GLU A 117 2.58 20.07 -1.73
N THR A 118 2.22 21.17 -1.06
CA THR A 118 2.94 21.63 0.16
C THR A 118 2.66 20.71 1.33
N GLU A 119 1.43 20.21 1.43
CA GLU A 119 1.00 19.35 2.52
C GLU A 119 1.10 17.86 2.19
N ASN A 120 1.33 17.53 0.91
CA ASN A 120 1.18 16.21 0.32
C ASN A 120 -0.19 15.61 0.63
N SER A 121 -1.26 16.33 0.28
CA SER A 121 -2.63 15.95 0.64
C SER A 121 -3.61 16.01 -0.54
N TYR A 122 -4.62 15.15 -0.49
CA TYR A 122 -5.81 15.19 -1.33
C TYR A 122 -6.98 15.71 -0.52
N GLU A 123 -7.82 16.55 -1.13
CA GLU A 123 -9.05 17.06 -0.52
C GLU A 123 -10.20 17.05 -1.54
N TYR A 124 -11.40 16.69 -1.08
CA TYR A 124 -12.62 16.86 -1.87
C TYR A 124 -13.86 17.06 -0.97
N ASN A 125 -14.92 17.60 -1.56
CA ASN A 125 -16.22 17.74 -0.90
C ASN A 125 -17.11 16.58 -1.34
N LEU A 126 -17.64 15.81 -0.39
CA LEU A 126 -18.56 14.70 -0.66
C LEU A 126 -20.01 15.21 -0.81
N ASP A 127 -20.35 16.30 -0.11
CA ASP A 127 -21.56 17.10 -0.31
C ASP A 127 -21.31 18.57 0.09
N GLU A 128 -22.36 19.39 0.26
CA GLU A 128 -22.23 20.81 0.60
C GLU A 128 -21.56 21.07 1.96
N ASP A 129 -21.68 20.15 2.91
CA ASP A 129 -21.21 20.31 4.29
C ASP A 129 -20.19 19.24 4.70
N GLU A 130 -19.80 18.33 3.79
CA GLU A 130 -18.88 17.24 4.06
C GLU A 130 -17.57 17.34 3.27
N VAL A 131 -16.45 17.42 4.00
CA VAL A 131 -15.08 17.50 3.44
C VAL A 131 -14.27 16.29 3.87
N VAL A 132 -13.55 15.70 2.92
CA VAL A 132 -12.60 14.61 3.15
C VAL A 132 -11.20 15.07 2.78
N THR A 133 -10.23 14.86 3.68
CA THR A 133 -8.83 15.15 3.46
C THR A 133 -7.96 13.93 3.78
N VAL A 134 -7.14 13.50 2.82
CA VAL A 134 -6.15 12.43 2.98
C VAL A 134 -4.77 13.02 2.82
N ARG A 135 -3.99 13.09 3.92
CA ARG A 135 -2.61 13.56 3.90
C ARG A 135 -1.65 12.38 3.90
N LEU A 136 -0.60 12.50 3.11
CA LEU A 136 0.41 11.47 2.93
C LEU A 136 1.75 11.85 3.58
N THR A 137 2.55 10.83 3.92
CA THR A 137 3.97 10.98 4.28
C THR A 137 4.82 11.26 3.04
N ALA A 138 6.12 11.47 3.19
CA ALA A 138 7.02 11.64 2.04
C ALA A 138 7.14 10.37 1.16
N ASP A 139 6.84 9.20 1.72
CA ASP A 139 6.86 7.90 1.02
C ASP A 139 5.47 7.46 0.51
N ASP A 140 4.53 8.42 0.45
CA ASP A 140 3.14 8.24 0.02
C ASP A 140 2.29 7.30 0.92
N GLU A 141 2.68 7.09 2.18
CA GLU A 141 1.85 6.41 3.19
C GLU A 141 0.81 7.36 3.79
N ILE A 142 -0.28 6.84 4.36
CA ILE A 142 -1.33 7.69 4.95
C ILE A 142 -0.82 8.30 6.27
N ALA A 143 -0.54 9.59 6.31
CA ALA A 143 -0.13 10.29 7.53
C ALA A 143 -1.33 10.74 8.37
N LYS A 144 -2.40 11.18 7.71
CA LYS A 144 -3.60 11.70 8.37
C LYS A 144 -4.83 11.51 7.50
N PHE A 145 -5.94 11.17 8.13
CA PHE A 145 -7.27 11.14 7.52
C PHE A 145 -8.18 12.08 8.29
N THR A 146 -8.90 12.95 7.58
CA THR A 146 -9.90 13.84 8.17
C THR A 146 -11.19 13.74 7.38
N ARG A 147 -12.32 13.61 8.07
CA ARG A 147 -13.67 13.72 7.49
C ARG A 147 -14.51 14.60 8.39
N ILE A 148 -14.98 15.72 7.85
CA ILE A 148 -15.71 16.74 8.59
C ILE A 148 -17.09 16.86 7.97
N ARG A 149 -18.16 16.70 8.77
CA ARG A 149 -19.56 16.98 8.39
C ARG A 149 -20.34 17.52 9.59
N PRO A 150 -21.59 17.99 9.43
CA PRO A 150 -22.34 18.58 10.54
C PRO A 150 -22.43 17.65 11.76
N ASN A 151 -21.86 18.09 12.89
CA ASN A 151 -21.81 17.38 14.17
C ASN A 151 -21.00 16.06 14.17
N TYR A 152 -20.12 15.85 13.20
CA TYR A 152 -19.28 14.67 13.12
C TYR A 152 -17.92 15.00 12.51
N GLU A 153 -16.86 14.65 13.23
CA GLU A 153 -15.48 14.79 12.76
C GLU A 153 -14.73 13.49 13.06
N ILE A 154 -14.14 12.92 12.01
CA ILE A 154 -13.04 11.97 12.13
C ILE A 154 -11.75 12.74 11.90
N ASN A 155 -10.79 12.56 12.80
CA ASN A 155 -9.48 13.18 12.71
C ASN A 155 -8.45 12.19 13.26
N SER A 156 -7.88 11.41 12.33
CA SER A 156 -7.02 10.27 12.65
C SER A 156 -5.61 10.52 12.13
N GLU A 157 -4.61 10.39 12.98
CA GLU A 157 -3.19 10.53 12.65
C GLU A 157 -2.46 9.21 12.84
N TYR A 158 -1.54 8.92 11.92
CA TYR A 158 -0.88 7.62 11.81
C TYR A 158 0.64 7.79 11.86
N PHE A 159 1.28 6.95 12.66
CA PHE A 159 2.71 7.01 12.91
C PHE A 159 3.33 5.63 12.67
N TYR A 160 4.29 5.58 11.77
CA TYR A 160 4.88 4.36 11.28
C TYR A 160 6.23 4.05 11.91
N ASP A 161 6.59 2.76 11.90
CA ASP A 161 7.95 2.31 12.09
C ASP A 161 8.72 2.47 10.77
N GLU A 162 9.60 3.47 10.73
CA GLU A 162 10.33 3.83 9.51
C GLU A 162 11.45 2.82 9.15
N GLU A 163 11.93 2.06 10.14
CA GLU A 163 13.10 1.19 9.98
C GLU A 163 12.73 -0.17 9.39
N ASN A 164 11.47 -0.59 9.55
CA ASN A 164 10.99 -1.92 9.16
C ASN A 164 10.07 -1.87 7.93
N LYS A 165 9.73 -3.06 7.43
CA LYS A 165 8.93 -3.26 6.21
C LYS A 165 7.54 -3.74 6.58
N GLY A 166 6.55 -3.05 6.05
CA GLY A 166 5.14 -3.38 6.22
C GLY A 166 4.65 -4.39 5.19
N PRO A 167 3.37 -4.77 5.29
CA PRO A 167 2.78 -5.80 4.43
C PRO A 167 2.85 -5.48 2.93
N PHE A 168 2.84 -4.19 2.57
CA PHE A 168 2.75 -3.76 1.17
C PHE A 168 4.07 -3.17 0.62
N GLU A 169 5.20 -3.33 1.31
CA GLU A 169 6.52 -2.79 0.93
C GLU A 169 6.90 -3.04 -0.54
N ASN A 170 6.58 -4.21 -1.08
CA ASN A 170 6.96 -4.63 -2.44
C ASN A 170 5.84 -4.53 -3.48
N THR A 171 4.74 -3.83 -3.20
CA THR A 171 3.60 -3.69 -4.12
C THR A 171 3.16 -2.23 -4.27
N ASN A 172 2.15 -1.98 -5.10
CA ASN A 172 1.63 -0.65 -5.32
C ASN A 172 0.83 -0.15 -4.09
N ALA A 173 0.87 1.16 -3.86
CA ALA A 173 0.00 1.78 -2.86
C ALA A 173 -1.45 1.74 -3.37
N VAL A 174 -2.34 1.18 -2.55
CA VAL A 174 -3.79 1.14 -2.78
C VAL A 174 -4.57 1.93 -1.74
N ALA A 175 -3.99 2.15 -0.56
CA ALA A 175 -4.65 2.80 0.57
C ALA A 175 -5.20 4.21 0.25
N PRO A 176 -4.52 5.09 -0.52
CA PRO A 176 -5.10 6.38 -0.88
C PRO A 176 -6.40 6.26 -1.66
N HIS A 177 -6.46 5.39 -2.68
CA HIS A 177 -7.68 5.15 -3.47
C HIS A 177 -8.80 4.56 -2.63
N MET A 178 -8.46 3.64 -1.74
CA MET A 178 -9.42 3.06 -0.79
C MET A 178 -9.96 4.14 0.14
N LEU A 179 -9.12 4.95 0.80
CA LEU A 179 -9.61 5.99 1.70
C LEU A 179 -10.45 7.07 1.03
N LEU A 180 -10.17 7.39 -0.24
CA LEU A 180 -11.00 8.34 -0.98
C LEU A 180 -12.39 7.76 -1.32
N ALA A 181 -12.49 6.44 -1.54
CA ALA A 181 -13.71 5.80 -2.03
C ALA A 181 -14.54 5.06 -0.98
N VAL A 182 -13.94 4.63 0.13
CA VAL A 182 -14.53 3.62 1.03
C VAL A 182 -15.25 4.29 2.22
N PRO A 183 -16.37 3.72 2.72
CA PRO A 183 -17.06 4.21 3.91
C PRO A 183 -16.24 4.14 5.22
N ASP A 184 -16.62 4.97 6.20
CA ASP A 184 -15.92 5.19 7.47
C ASP A 184 -15.44 3.92 8.22
N PRO A 185 -16.25 2.84 8.34
CA PRO A 185 -15.88 1.68 9.15
C PRO A 185 -14.62 0.94 8.66
N LEU A 186 -14.24 1.12 7.40
CA LEU A 186 -13.10 0.41 6.81
C LEU A 186 -11.79 1.23 6.87
N ILE A 187 -11.83 2.49 7.30
CA ILE A 187 -10.65 3.36 7.33
C ILE A 187 -9.53 2.76 8.19
N ALA A 188 -9.86 2.38 9.44
CA ALA A 188 -8.90 1.79 10.36
C ALA A 188 -8.31 0.50 9.79
N PHE A 189 -9.15 -0.35 9.21
CA PHE A 189 -8.72 -1.58 8.53
C PHE A 189 -7.73 -1.29 7.38
N ILE A 190 -8.04 -0.29 6.54
CA ILE A 190 -7.21 0.08 5.39
C ILE A 190 -5.81 0.52 5.83
N VAL A 191 -5.76 1.47 6.77
CA VAL A 191 -4.48 2.09 7.19
C VAL A 191 -3.67 1.18 8.09
N THR A 192 -4.30 0.23 8.76
CA THR A 192 -3.57 -0.75 9.56
C THR A 192 -2.98 -1.85 8.68
N SER A 193 -3.66 -2.30 7.62
CA SER A 193 -3.29 -3.56 6.95
C SER A 193 -2.62 -3.39 5.59
N PHE A 194 -2.81 -2.24 4.92
CA PHE A 194 -2.39 -2.06 3.51
C PHE A 194 -1.37 -0.93 3.32
N THR A 195 -0.35 -0.92 4.19
CA THR A 195 0.71 0.10 4.23
C THR A 195 2.08 -0.52 3.93
N LYS A 196 2.97 0.25 3.30
CA LYS A 196 4.37 -0.20 3.08
C LYS A 196 5.18 -0.17 4.35
N LYS A 197 4.79 0.65 5.32
CA LYS A 197 5.43 0.73 6.63
C LYS A 197 4.54 0.14 7.72
N PRO A 198 5.10 -0.59 8.70
CA PRO A 198 4.32 -1.08 9.84
C PRO A 198 3.78 0.10 10.65
N LEU A 199 2.48 0.11 10.92
CA LEU A 199 1.89 1.10 11.81
C LEU A 199 2.37 0.84 13.24
N GLY A 200 2.96 1.85 13.90
CA GLY A 200 3.39 1.76 15.29
C GLY A 200 2.37 2.37 16.26
N ARG A 201 1.67 3.42 15.81
CA ARG A 201 0.66 4.12 16.61
C ARG A 201 -0.37 4.80 15.71
N TYR A 202 -1.63 4.81 16.13
CA TYR A 202 -2.62 5.76 15.59
C TYR A 202 -3.30 6.54 16.71
N GLU A 203 -3.68 7.77 16.39
CA GLU A 203 -4.38 8.68 17.29
C GLU A 203 -5.68 9.14 16.63
N GLU A 204 -6.80 9.06 17.35
CA GLU A 204 -8.09 9.59 16.88
C GLU A 204 -8.79 10.32 18.03
N GLY A 205 -8.92 11.64 17.90
CA GLY A 205 -9.38 12.49 19.00
C GLY A 205 -8.47 12.36 20.23
N ASN A 206 -9.00 11.85 21.34
CA ASN A 206 -8.23 11.61 22.57
C ASN A 206 -7.79 10.15 22.74
N ASN A 207 -8.12 9.29 21.78
CA ASN A 207 -7.79 7.87 21.84
C ASN A 207 -6.42 7.64 21.18
N ILE A 208 -5.57 6.85 21.85
CA ILE A 208 -4.24 6.49 21.35
C ILE A 208 -4.15 4.98 21.35
N PHE A 209 -3.78 4.42 20.19
CA PHE A 209 -3.62 2.98 20.00
C PHE A 209 -2.18 2.74 19.63
N ASN A 210 -1.54 1.86 20.37
CA ASN A 210 -0.16 1.48 20.13
C ASN A 210 -0.14 0.03 19.64
N PHE A 211 0.68 -0.20 18.64
CA PHE A 211 0.86 -1.50 18.03
C PHE A 211 2.23 -2.03 18.40
N ARG A 212 2.26 -3.24 18.94
CA ARG A 212 3.51 -3.97 19.13
C ARG A 212 3.71 -4.89 17.93
N ASN A 213 4.66 -4.50 17.09
CA ASN A 213 5.00 -5.22 15.87
C ASN A 213 6.10 -6.26 16.14
N VAL A 214 6.01 -7.39 15.44
CA VAL A 214 6.99 -8.47 15.42
C VAL A 214 7.43 -8.69 13.99
N TYR A 215 8.74 -8.80 13.79
CA TYR A 215 9.36 -8.86 12.47
C TYR A 215 10.11 -10.17 12.24
N ASP A 216 10.22 -10.58 10.98
CA ASP A 216 11.13 -11.64 10.58
C ASP A 216 12.59 -11.14 10.42
N GLU A 217 13.51 -12.03 10.06
CA GLU A 217 14.93 -11.71 9.85
C GLU A 217 15.16 -10.71 8.70
N GLY A 218 14.21 -10.59 7.77
CA GLY A 218 14.23 -9.64 6.65
C GLY A 218 13.64 -8.27 6.99
N GLY A 219 13.15 -8.09 8.23
CA GLY A 219 12.48 -6.88 8.71
C GLY A 219 11.02 -6.74 8.27
N PHE A 220 10.40 -7.79 7.74
CA PHE A 220 8.98 -7.77 7.38
C PHE A 220 8.10 -8.02 8.59
N LEU A 221 7.01 -7.26 8.72
CA LEU A 221 5.98 -7.45 9.73
C LEU A 221 5.33 -8.83 9.58
N ILE A 222 5.48 -9.70 10.58
CA ILE A 222 4.84 -11.04 10.59
C ILE A 222 3.72 -11.15 11.60
N SER A 223 3.70 -10.29 12.62
CA SER A 223 2.59 -10.21 13.56
C SER A 223 2.52 -8.84 14.20
N ARG A 224 1.29 -8.44 14.55
CA ARG A 224 1.00 -7.19 15.25
C ARG A 224 0.04 -7.44 16.39
N ILE A 225 0.31 -6.82 17.53
CA ILE A 225 -0.49 -6.98 18.75
C ILE A 225 -0.98 -5.62 19.20
N TYR A 226 -2.27 -5.49 19.47
CA TYR A 226 -2.92 -4.25 19.88
C TYR A 226 -4.14 -4.52 20.77
N ASN A 227 -4.53 -3.51 21.54
CA ASN A 227 -5.73 -3.58 22.38
C ASN A 227 -6.84 -2.75 21.74
N ASP A 228 -7.87 -3.41 21.23
CA ASP A 228 -9.04 -2.77 20.63
C ASP A 228 -10.14 -2.56 21.67
N PHE A 229 -9.86 -1.73 22.68
CA PHE A 229 -10.80 -1.35 23.76
C PHE A 229 -11.33 -2.49 24.66
N GLY A 230 -10.81 -3.73 24.54
CA GLY A 230 -11.07 -4.87 25.42
C GLY A 230 -9.95 -5.17 26.44
N ASP A 231 -10.19 -6.13 27.33
CA ASP A 231 -9.19 -6.59 28.32
C ASP A 231 -8.10 -7.49 27.70
N ASP A 232 -8.43 -8.24 26.64
CA ASP A 232 -7.51 -9.15 25.97
C ASP A 232 -6.94 -8.52 24.68
N PRO A 233 -5.62 -8.62 24.43
CA PRO A 233 -4.99 -8.11 23.23
C PRO A 233 -5.39 -8.93 21.99
N THR A 234 -5.71 -8.22 20.91
CA THR A 234 -5.87 -8.79 19.57
C THR A 234 -4.51 -9.01 18.93
N THR A 235 -4.38 -10.09 18.17
CA THR A 235 -3.18 -10.36 17.35
C THR A 235 -3.56 -10.53 15.89
N ASP A 236 -2.93 -9.76 15.02
CA ASP A 236 -2.92 -10.01 13.58
C ASP A 236 -1.66 -10.81 13.23
N VAL A 237 -1.79 -11.78 12.33
CA VAL A 237 -0.70 -12.57 11.76
C VAL A 237 -0.66 -12.33 10.26
N PHE A 238 0.52 -11.98 9.74
CA PHE A 238 0.72 -11.65 8.33
C PHE A 238 1.50 -12.77 7.66
N GLU A 239 0.87 -13.41 6.67
CA GLU A 239 1.48 -14.47 5.88
C GLU A 239 1.84 -13.95 4.49
N TYR A 240 3.03 -14.29 4.01
CA TYR A 240 3.54 -13.82 2.73
C TYR A 240 3.72 -14.99 1.77
N ALA A 241 3.40 -14.76 0.49
CA ALA A 241 3.79 -15.65 -0.57
C ALA A 241 5.24 -15.38 -1.00
N GLU A 242 6.00 -16.46 -1.21
CA GLU A 242 7.35 -16.43 -1.77
C GLU A 242 7.26 -16.55 -3.30
N PHE A 243 7.93 -15.63 -4.01
CA PHE A 243 7.97 -15.56 -5.48
C PHE A 243 9.41 -15.68 -5.99
#